data_AF-A0A7S0LRI6-F1
#
_entry.id   AF-A0A7S0LRI6-F1
#
_cell.length_a   1.000
_cell.length_b   1.000
_cell.length_c   1.000
_cell.angle_alpha   90.00
_cell.angle_beta   90.00
_cell.angle_gamma   90.00
#
_symmetry.space_group_name_H-M   'P 1'
#
loop_
_entity.id
_entity.type
_entity.pdbx_description
1 polymer ?
#
loop_
_entity_poly.entity_id
_entity_poly.type
_entity_poly.pdbx_seq_one_letter_code
_entity_poly.pdbx_strand_id
1 'polypeptide(L)'
;PPSCRNSLPTRCPRKLCMLRRAACAAFLLGLRSPCMCIMVVRLHRPAAVGIGHWNLSPQHGRVRLLRMGGVRGTRAKHMPRGPKAKQSLGQNFLSDESLALQVAEALGDEGADGARVIELGPGQGALTRPLLRLYPRMTAVEIDVRMVELLGIELPELVVQHGDLLNLDLADLAQQRGGQLSLVSNTPFYLTSQLLFKLLGAAEHIDRVVLTMQAEVAHKILSPHGSKEYGILSVMVQLFGHAEHLFDIPPSAFQPQPKCTVSVLRLRPTAMPAHCNGLHLSAAQRSQLLALLKVAFEQRRKMLRQTLKPLLATAVSAPPAEWLMKRPEQLSPAQFVKLASALFGDDVSGGGDALVAAGHSAGGGKPHKR
;
A
#
# COMPACT_ATOMS: atom_id res chain seq x y z
N PRO A 1 -47.59 34.04 34.68
CA PRO A 1 -47.82 34.45 36.09
C PRO A 1 -46.53 34.27 36.93
N PRO A 2 -46.03 35.36 37.53
CA PRO A 2 -44.78 35.36 38.29
C PRO A 2 -45.05 35.08 39.77
N SER A 3 -44.58 33.96 40.31
CA SER A 3 -44.46 33.78 41.76
C SER A 3 -43.59 32.56 42.08
N CYS A 4 -42.39 32.84 42.57
CA CYS A 4 -41.66 32.12 43.63
C CYS A 4 -40.15 32.11 43.35
N ARG A 5 -39.49 33.17 43.83
CA ARG A 5 -38.07 33.17 44.20
C ARG A 5 -37.88 32.40 45.52
N ASN A 6 -36.66 31.89 45.67
CA ASN A 6 -35.97 31.55 46.92
C ASN A 6 -36.34 30.25 47.65
N SER A 7 -35.57 29.19 47.37
CA SER A 7 -34.75 28.50 48.39
C SER A 7 -33.89 27.41 47.72
N LEU A 8 -32.60 27.69 47.51
CA LEU A 8 -31.60 26.69 47.15
C LEU A 8 -31.03 26.09 48.45
N PRO A 9 -31.06 24.75 48.63
CA PRO A 9 -30.03 24.08 49.40
C PRO A 9 -28.85 23.78 48.46
N THR A 10 -27.68 24.22 48.89
CA THR A 10 -26.36 23.90 48.34
C THR A 10 -26.12 22.39 48.30
N ARG A 11 -25.62 21.92 47.15
CA ARG A 11 -25.20 20.55 46.77
C ARG A 11 -26.30 19.61 46.25
N CYS A 12 -26.51 19.69 44.94
CA CYS A 12 -27.12 18.60 44.14
C CYS A 12 -26.11 18.16 43.07
N PRO A 13 -25.73 16.87 42.96
CA PRO A 13 -24.80 16.40 41.94
C PRO A 13 -25.44 16.50 40.55
N ARG A 14 -24.70 17.06 39.58
CA ARG A 14 -25.11 17.37 38.18
C ARG A 14 -25.84 16.24 37.42
N LYS A 15 -25.80 14.99 37.89
CA LYS A 15 -26.46 13.83 37.25
C LYS A 15 -27.99 13.80 37.39
N LEU A 16 -28.59 14.45 38.39
CA LEU A 16 -30.05 14.43 38.56
C LEU A 16 -30.83 15.43 37.67
N CYS A 17 -30.15 16.43 37.09
CA CYS A 17 -30.83 17.49 36.33
C CYS A 17 -31.27 17.04 34.91
N MET A 18 -30.58 16.06 34.31
CA MET A 18 -30.93 15.55 32.98
C MET A 18 -32.15 14.60 33.00
N LEU A 19 -32.34 13.84 34.09
CA LEU A 19 -33.45 12.90 34.22
C LEU A 19 -34.83 13.60 34.29
N ARG A 20 -34.90 14.79 34.89
CA ARG A 20 -36.17 15.55 34.97
C ARG A 20 -36.59 16.19 33.64
N ARG A 21 -35.65 16.50 32.73
CA ARG A 21 -35.98 17.06 31.41
C ARG A 21 -36.51 16.00 30.43
N ALA A 22 -36.00 14.78 30.49
CA ALA A 22 -36.44 13.70 29.60
C ALA A 22 -37.86 13.20 29.93
N ALA A 23 -38.21 13.10 31.23
CA ALA A 23 -39.54 12.66 31.65
C ALA A 23 -40.65 13.67 31.28
N CYS A 24 -40.32 14.97 31.18
CA CYS A 24 -41.29 16.01 30.84
C CYS A 24 -41.63 16.03 29.33
N ALA A 25 -40.71 15.61 28.45
CA ALA A 25 -40.93 15.55 27.01
C ALA A 25 -41.84 14.38 26.58
N ALA A 26 -41.81 13.24 27.30
CA ALA A 26 -42.64 12.09 26.98
C ALA A 26 -44.13 12.30 27.31
N PHE A 27 -44.45 13.18 28.26
CA PHE A 27 -45.84 13.43 28.68
C PHE A 27 -46.60 14.39 27.74
N LEU A 28 -45.88 15.16 26.90
CA LEU A 28 -46.48 16.12 25.96
C LEU A 28 -46.89 15.52 24.60
N LEU A 29 -46.61 14.23 24.33
CA LEU A 29 -46.84 13.61 23.02
C LEU A 29 -47.92 12.51 22.98
N GLY A 30 -48.70 12.30 24.06
CA GLY A 30 -49.97 11.57 23.98
C GLY A 30 -49.93 10.11 23.49
N LEU A 31 -48.80 9.41 23.60
CA LEU A 31 -48.67 8.02 23.14
C LEU A 31 -49.19 7.02 24.19
N ARG A 32 -50.35 6.40 23.93
CA ARG A 32 -50.91 5.30 24.73
C ARG A 32 -50.54 3.94 24.11
N SER A 33 -49.36 3.40 24.45
CA SER A 33 -49.01 1.96 24.45
C SER A 33 -47.57 1.79 24.95
N PRO A 34 -47.19 0.64 25.54
CA PRO A 34 -45.92 0.50 26.25
C PRO A 34 -44.76 0.36 25.26
N CYS A 35 -44.25 1.49 24.76
CA CYS A 35 -43.03 1.51 23.97
C CYS A 35 -41.84 1.22 24.89
N MET A 36 -41.16 0.10 24.61
CA MET A 36 -39.90 -0.27 25.23
C MET A 36 -38.82 0.75 24.81
N CYS A 37 -38.64 1.80 25.61
CA CYS A 37 -37.59 2.80 25.37
C CYS A 37 -36.21 2.20 25.69
N ILE A 38 -35.44 1.85 24.65
CA ILE A 38 -34.03 1.50 24.78
C ILE A 38 -33.23 2.80 24.92
N MET A 39 -32.85 3.13 26.15
CA MET A 39 -32.00 4.28 26.44
C MET A 39 -30.53 3.89 26.28
N VAL A 40 -29.86 4.33 25.22
CA VAL A 40 -28.41 4.13 25.03
C VAL A 40 -27.65 5.29 25.68
N VAL A 41 -27.00 5.04 26.81
CA VAL A 41 -26.12 6.01 27.48
C VAL A 41 -24.69 5.77 27.01
N ARG A 42 -24.11 6.76 26.32
CA ARG A 42 -22.69 6.74 25.89
C ARG A 42 -21.80 7.17 27.05
N LEU A 43 -21.08 6.22 27.67
CA LEU A 43 -20.05 6.52 28.67
C LEU A 43 -18.72 6.85 27.96
N HIS A 44 -18.07 7.94 28.36
CA HIS A 44 -16.70 8.27 27.92
C HIS A 44 -15.68 7.33 28.57
N ARG A 45 -15.53 6.13 27.99
CA ARG A 45 -14.33 5.24 27.90
C ARG A 45 -14.76 3.86 27.37
N PRO A 46 -13.90 3.12 26.65
CA PRO A 46 -14.34 1.95 25.89
C PRO A 46 -14.46 0.75 26.82
N ALA A 47 -15.67 0.41 27.25
CA ALA A 47 -15.98 -0.93 27.74
C ALA A 47 -17.51 -1.15 27.77
N ALA A 48 -17.96 -2.12 26.98
CA ALA A 48 -19.18 -2.92 27.14
C ALA A 48 -20.52 -2.15 27.25
N VAL A 49 -21.33 -2.24 26.20
CA VAL A 49 -22.78 -2.03 26.29
C VAL A 49 -23.42 -3.31 26.83
N GLY A 50 -23.99 -3.26 28.03
CA GLY A 50 -24.75 -4.36 28.63
C GLY A 50 -26.24 -4.01 28.70
N ILE A 51 -27.10 -4.93 28.28
CA ILE A 51 -28.55 -4.84 28.47
C ILE A 51 -28.87 -5.52 29.81
N GLY A 52 -29.39 -4.76 30.79
CA GLY A 52 -29.82 -5.27 32.08
C GLY A 52 -31.33 -5.14 32.24
N HIS A 53 -31.98 -6.16 32.81
CA HIS A 53 -33.36 -6.06 33.29
C HIS A 53 -33.37 -5.37 34.66
N TRP A 54 -34.08 -4.24 34.74
CA TRP A 54 -34.27 -3.47 35.96
C TRP A 54 -35.73 -3.58 36.40
N ASN A 55 -35.98 -3.95 37.65
CA ASN A 55 -37.33 -3.93 38.21
C ASN A 55 -37.42 -2.77 39.21
N LEU A 56 -38.36 -1.85 38.98
CA LEU A 56 -38.62 -0.72 39.87
C LEU A 56 -39.71 -1.13 40.86
N SER A 57 -39.36 -1.27 42.14
CA SER A 57 -40.34 -1.41 43.22
C SER A 57 -40.81 -0.03 43.69
N PRO A 58 -42.12 0.24 43.88
CA PRO A 58 -42.60 1.61 44.05
C PRO A 58 -42.39 2.23 45.43
N GLN A 59 -41.87 1.53 46.44
CA GLN A 59 -42.04 2.02 47.82
C GLN A 59 -40.78 2.51 48.56
N HIS A 60 -39.56 2.20 48.13
CA HIS A 60 -38.36 2.78 48.75
C HIS A 60 -37.27 2.85 47.69
N GLY A 61 -36.78 4.05 47.37
CA GLY A 61 -35.87 4.35 46.25
C GLY A 61 -34.47 3.71 46.33
N ARG A 62 -34.38 2.39 46.43
CA ARG A 62 -33.16 1.60 46.29
C ARG A 62 -33.25 0.74 45.05
N VAL A 63 -32.35 1.01 44.10
CA VAL A 63 -32.12 0.14 42.95
C VAL A 63 -31.16 -0.95 43.39
N ARG A 64 -31.57 -2.22 43.27
CA ARG A 64 -30.72 -3.39 43.59
C ARG A 64 -30.44 -4.18 42.31
N LEU A 65 -29.16 -4.37 42.00
CA LEU A 65 -28.69 -5.20 40.89
C LEU A 65 -28.89 -6.68 41.26
N LEU A 66 -29.85 -7.36 40.62
CA LEU A 66 -30.25 -8.73 41.01
C LEU A 66 -29.40 -9.84 40.35
N ARG A 67 -28.69 -9.56 39.25
CA ARG A 67 -27.70 -10.46 38.64
C ARG A 67 -26.90 -9.73 37.56
N MET A 68 -25.58 -9.81 37.62
CA MET A 68 -24.74 -9.60 36.44
C MET A 68 -24.79 -10.90 35.64
N GLY A 69 -25.61 -10.94 34.58
CA GLY A 69 -25.46 -11.96 33.56
C GLY A 69 -24.08 -11.75 32.93
N GLY A 70 -23.15 -12.68 33.15
CA GLY A 70 -21.85 -12.65 32.50
C GLY A 70 -22.07 -12.65 30.99
N VAL A 71 -21.82 -11.51 30.35
CA VAL A 71 -21.66 -11.47 28.90
C VAL A 71 -20.39 -12.25 28.65
N ARG A 72 -20.52 -13.55 28.32
CA ARG A 72 -19.45 -14.28 27.64
C ARG A 72 -19.09 -13.39 26.47
N GLY A 73 -17.87 -12.85 26.49
CA GLY A 73 -17.37 -12.02 25.41
C GLY A 73 -17.76 -12.71 24.11
N THR A 74 -18.55 -12.01 23.29
CA THR A 74 -18.77 -12.44 21.92
C THR A 74 -17.38 -12.54 21.33
N ARG A 75 -16.86 -13.78 21.21
CA ARG A 75 -15.72 -14.06 20.35
C ARG A 75 -16.02 -13.31 19.07
N ALA A 76 -15.09 -12.47 18.63
CA ALA A 76 -15.14 -11.84 17.32
C ALA A 76 -15.73 -12.88 16.35
N LYS A 77 -16.87 -12.57 15.73
CA LYS A 77 -17.51 -13.47 14.78
C LYS A 77 -16.40 -13.90 13.84
N HIS A 78 -16.07 -15.19 13.85
CA HIS A 78 -15.08 -15.78 12.94
C HIS A 78 -15.46 -15.28 11.56
N MET A 79 -14.65 -14.38 10.97
CA MET A 79 -14.73 -14.17 9.54
C MET A 79 -14.60 -15.55 8.88
N PRO A 80 -15.36 -15.83 7.81
CA PRO A 80 -15.12 -17.03 7.01
C PRO A 80 -13.61 -17.11 6.79
N ARG A 81 -12.99 -18.24 7.17
CA ARG A 81 -11.55 -18.39 6.99
C ARG A 81 -11.30 -18.40 5.49
N GLY A 82 -10.87 -17.26 4.96
CA GLY A 82 -10.44 -17.13 3.58
C GLY A 82 -9.37 -18.17 3.23
N PRO A 83 -9.07 -18.37 1.94
CA PRO A 83 -8.12 -19.40 1.53
C PRO A 83 -6.77 -19.22 2.25
N LYS A 84 -6.17 -20.34 2.64
CA LYS A 84 -4.84 -20.33 3.28
C LYS A 84 -3.81 -19.70 2.35
N ALA A 85 -2.86 -18.99 2.96
CA ALA A 85 -1.71 -18.42 2.27
C ALA A 85 -0.94 -19.49 1.48
N LYS A 86 -0.63 -19.19 0.22
CA LYS A 86 0.26 -19.98 -0.62
C LYS A 86 1.68 -19.44 -0.46
N GLN A 87 2.58 -20.29 0.02
CA GLN A 87 4.01 -19.96 0.14
C GLN A 87 4.63 -19.64 -1.22
N SER A 88 4.21 -20.33 -2.29
CA SER A 88 4.68 -20.09 -3.66
C SER A 88 4.34 -18.69 -4.20
N LEU A 89 3.31 -18.04 -3.65
CA LEU A 89 2.89 -16.68 -3.99
C LEU A 89 3.39 -15.64 -2.98
N GLY A 90 4.24 -16.03 -2.02
CA GLY A 90 4.80 -15.11 -1.02
C GLY A 90 3.76 -14.37 -0.17
N GLN A 91 2.56 -14.94 0.00
CA GLN A 91 1.43 -14.28 0.66
C GLN A 91 1.69 -14.09 2.16
N ASN A 92 1.74 -12.83 2.60
CA ASN A 92 1.66 -12.42 3.99
C ASN A 92 0.50 -11.42 4.11
N PHE A 93 -0.61 -11.82 4.71
CA PHE A 93 -1.80 -10.96 4.78
C PHE A 93 -1.68 -10.01 5.95
N LEU A 94 -1.87 -8.72 5.70
CA LEU A 94 -2.02 -7.74 6.77
C LEU A 94 -3.27 -8.09 7.57
N SER A 95 -3.16 -8.12 8.90
CA SER A 95 -4.24 -8.53 9.81
C SER A 95 -4.64 -7.42 10.79
N ASP A 96 -3.80 -6.38 10.92
CA ASP A 96 -4.09 -5.20 11.72
C ASP A 96 -4.86 -4.16 10.90
N GLU A 97 -6.12 -3.93 11.27
CA GLU A 97 -7.01 -3.00 10.55
C GLU A 97 -6.57 -1.54 10.64
N SER A 98 -5.90 -1.15 11.74
CA SER A 98 -5.44 0.23 11.93
C SER A 98 -4.25 0.53 11.02
N LEU A 99 -3.32 -0.42 10.91
CA LEU A 99 -2.19 -0.33 9.98
C LEU A 99 -2.66 -0.43 8.52
N ALA A 100 -3.67 -1.24 8.22
CA ALA A 100 -4.27 -1.30 6.89
C ALA A 100 -4.90 0.04 6.48
N LEU A 101 -5.61 0.70 7.40
CA LEU A 101 -6.14 2.03 7.17
C LEU A 101 -5.01 3.05 6.96
N GLN A 102 -3.96 3.01 7.77
CA GLN A 102 -2.82 3.92 7.63
C GLN A 102 -2.12 3.77 6.27
N VAL A 103 -1.99 2.54 5.75
CA VAL A 103 -1.46 2.29 4.40
C VAL A 103 -2.41 2.82 3.32
N ALA A 104 -3.73 2.68 3.50
CA ALA A 104 -4.71 3.21 2.56
C ALA A 104 -4.69 4.75 2.52
N GLU A 105 -4.66 5.40 3.68
CA GLU A 105 -4.57 6.87 3.82
C GLU A 105 -3.25 7.42 3.25
N ALA A 106 -2.18 6.62 3.27
CA ALA A 106 -0.91 6.99 2.66
C ALA A 106 -0.98 7.16 1.13
N LEU A 107 -2.05 6.75 0.45
CA LEU A 107 -2.23 7.06 -0.97
C LEU A 107 -2.55 8.55 -1.20
N GLY A 108 -3.30 9.17 -0.28
CA GLY A 108 -3.63 10.60 -0.32
C GLY A 108 -4.89 10.92 -1.14
N ASP A 109 -5.08 12.18 -1.53
CA ASP A 109 -6.25 12.60 -2.31
C ASP A 109 -6.14 12.13 -3.77
N GLU A 110 -7.17 11.43 -4.24
CA GLU A 110 -7.33 10.88 -5.60
C GLU A 110 -8.64 11.33 -6.25
N GLY A 111 -9.25 12.40 -5.73
CA GLY A 111 -10.57 12.88 -6.12
C GLY A 111 -11.70 12.10 -5.45
N ALA A 112 -12.93 12.59 -5.65
CA ALA A 112 -14.08 12.18 -4.85
C ALA A 112 -14.51 10.71 -5.03
N ASP A 113 -14.15 10.05 -6.14
CA ASP A 113 -14.56 8.66 -6.42
C ASP A 113 -13.39 7.65 -6.48
N GLY A 114 -12.14 8.12 -6.58
CA GLY A 114 -10.95 7.26 -6.65
C GLY A 114 -10.94 6.32 -7.86
N ALA A 115 -11.56 6.69 -8.99
CA ALA A 115 -11.68 5.81 -10.16
C ALA A 115 -10.34 5.37 -10.79
N ARG A 116 -9.24 6.08 -10.48
CA ARG A 116 -7.87 5.79 -10.94
C ARG A 116 -7.04 4.98 -9.94
N VAL A 117 -7.64 4.60 -8.81
CA VAL A 117 -6.98 3.81 -7.78
C VAL A 117 -7.02 2.33 -8.15
N ILE A 118 -5.85 1.68 -8.14
CA ILE A 118 -5.72 0.24 -8.36
C ILE A 118 -4.94 -0.40 -7.21
N GLU A 119 -5.56 -1.37 -6.55
CA GLU A 119 -4.88 -2.25 -5.62
C GLU A 119 -4.25 -3.43 -6.35
N LEU A 120 -2.94 -3.64 -6.14
CA LEU A 120 -2.20 -4.76 -6.70
C LEU A 120 -2.02 -5.85 -5.63
N GLY A 121 -2.64 -7.00 -5.85
CA GLY A 121 -2.60 -8.14 -4.92
C GLY A 121 -3.42 -7.89 -3.64
N PRO A 122 -4.75 -7.73 -3.73
CA PRO A 122 -5.62 -7.50 -2.58
C PRO A 122 -5.63 -8.65 -1.56
N GLY A 123 -5.30 -9.88 -1.98
CA GLY A 123 -5.33 -11.06 -1.12
C GLY A 123 -6.70 -11.25 -0.47
N GLN A 124 -6.75 -11.37 0.86
CA GLN A 124 -8.01 -11.52 1.60
C GLN A 124 -8.78 -10.19 1.81
N GLY A 125 -8.25 -9.08 1.27
CA GLY A 125 -8.92 -7.78 1.28
C GLY A 125 -8.75 -6.95 2.55
N ALA A 126 -7.69 -7.20 3.32
CA ALA A 126 -7.40 -6.43 4.52
C ALA A 126 -7.15 -4.95 4.21
N LEU A 127 -6.44 -4.68 3.12
CA LEU A 127 -6.16 -3.33 2.61
C LEU A 127 -7.28 -2.82 1.69
N THR A 128 -7.91 -3.71 0.93
CA THR A 128 -9.06 -3.42 0.08
C THR A 128 -10.21 -2.75 0.83
N ARG A 129 -10.58 -3.25 2.01
CA ARG A 129 -11.72 -2.72 2.79
C ARG A 129 -11.56 -1.23 3.17
N PRO A 130 -10.44 -0.77 3.76
CA PRO A 130 -10.23 0.65 3.99
C PRO A 130 -10.10 1.45 2.69
N LEU A 131 -9.42 0.92 1.66
CA LEU A 131 -9.30 1.62 0.38
C LEU A 131 -10.67 1.85 -0.27
N LEU A 132 -11.55 0.87 -0.30
CA LEU A 132 -12.87 0.96 -0.93
C LEU A 132 -13.79 1.98 -0.23
N ARG A 133 -13.58 2.20 1.07
CA ARG A 133 -14.25 3.29 1.81
C ARG A 133 -13.75 4.68 1.40
N LEU A 134 -12.47 4.80 1.05
CA LEU A 134 -11.86 6.06 0.62
C LEU A 134 -12.08 6.31 -0.89
N TYR A 135 -12.12 5.24 -1.68
CA TYR A 135 -12.09 5.25 -3.15
C TYR A 135 -13.17 4.29 -3.72
N PRO A 136 -14.45 4.69 -3.72
CA PRO A 136 -15.56 3.77 -4.07
C PRO A 136 -15.53 3.20 -5.49
N ARG A 137 -14.75 3.79 -6.41
CA ARG A 137 -14.58 3.31 -7.80
C ARG A 137 -13.21 2.70 -8.07
N MET A 138 -12.43 2.41 -7.03
CA MET A 138 -11.18 1.69 -7.19
C MET A 138 -11.40 0.31 -7.81
N THR A 139 -10.32 -0.25 -8.36
CA THR A 139 -10.31 -1.66 -8.78
C THR A 139 -9.15 -2.41 -8.19
N ALA A 140 -9.16 -3.74 -8.26
CA ALA A 140 -8.06 -4.56 -7.79
C ALA A 140 -7.64 -5.58 -8.85
N VAL A 141 -6.35 -5.95 -8.84
CA VAL A 141 -5.81 -7.03 -9.67
C VAL A 141 -5.21 -8.10 -8.79
N GLU A 142 -5.62 -9.35 -8.98
CA GLU A 142 -5.19 -10.49 -8.18
C GLU A 142 -4.87 -11.71 -9.04
N ILE A 143 -3.77 -12.40 -8.74
CA ILE A 143 -3.32 -13.58 -9.47
C ILE A 143 -3.90 -14.88 -8.91
N ASP A 144 -4.29 -14.90 -7.63
CA ASP A 144 -4.92 -16.06 -7.01
C ASP A 144 -6.44 -16.01 -7.21
N VAL A 145 -6.96 -16.75 -8.20
CA VAL A 145 -8.41 -16.83 -8.51
C VAL A 145 -9.30 -17.08 -7.27
N ARG A 146 -8.81 -17.79 -6.26
CA ARG A 146 -9.54 -18.05 -5.01
C ARG A 146 -9.81 -16.77 -4.21
N MET A 147 -8.90 -15.80 -4.29
CA MET A 147 -9.04 -14.49 -3.67
C MET A 147 -9.97 -13.60 -4.49
N VAL A 148 -9.92 -13.70 -5.82
CA VAL A 148 -10.89 -13.04 -6.72
C VAL A 148 -12.31 -13.47 -6.38
N GLU A 149 -12.54 -14.78 -6.27
CA GLU A 149 -13.84 -15.36 -5.89
C GLU A 149 -14.29 -14.91 -4.49
N LEU A 150 -13.38 -14.96 -3.51
CA LEU A 150 -13.66 -14.51 -2.15
C LEU A 150 -14.10 -13.04 -2.13
N LEU A 151 -13.34 -12.17 -2.77
CA LEU A 151 -13.60 -10.73 -2.78
C LEU A 151 -14.87 -10.40 -3.57
N GLY A 152 -15.16 -11.10 -4.66
CA GLY A 152 -16.41 -10.93 -5.41
C GLY A 152 -17.67 -11.29 -4.59
N ILE A 153 -17.55 -12.20 -3.62
CA ILE A 153 -18.63 -12.54 -2.69
C ILE A 153 -18.72 -11.53 -1.54
N GLU A 154 -17.57 -11.17 -0.94
CA GLU A 154 -17.53 -10.34 0.26
C GLU A 154 -17.69 -8.84 -0.01
N LEU A 155 -17.28 -8.38 -1.19
CA LEU A 155 -17.24 -6.98 -1.62
C LEU A 155 -17.79 -6.87 -3.07
N PRO A 156 -19.10 -7.12 -3.29
CA PRO A 156 -19.68 -7.17 -4.64
C PRO A 156 -19.60 -5.84 -5.41
N GLU A 157 -19.38 -4.72 -4.73
CA GLU A 157 -19.16 -3.41 -5.32
C GLU A 157 -17.74 -3.22 -5.89
N LEU A 158 -16.78 -4.07 -5.52
CA LEU A 158 -15.41 -4.02 -6.00
C LEU A 158 -15.26 -4.80 -7.30
N VAL A 159 -14.68 -4.16 -8.31
CA VAL A 159 -14.24 -4.88 -9.52
C VAL A 159 -12.85 -5.45 -9.27
N VAL A 160 -12.77 -6.78 -9.20
CA VAL A 160 -11.50 -7.52 -9.08
C VAL A 160 -11.20 -8.23 -10.40
N GLN A 161 -10.12 -7.82 -11.06
CA GLN A 161 -9.61 -8.47 -12.26
C GLN A 161 -8.64 -9.60 -11.88
N HIS A 162 -8.87 -10.79 -12.43
CA HIS A 162 -7.88 -11.86 -12.36
C HIS A 162 -6.72 -11.57 -13.32
N GLY A 163 -5.50 -11.47 -12.82
CA GLY A 163 -4.34 -11.16 -13.64
C GLY A 163 -3.02 -11.12 -12.89
N ASP A 164 -1.92 -11.27 -13.63
CA ASP A 164 -0.57 -11.07 -13.10
C ASP A 164 -0.21 -9.59 -13.19
N LEU A 165 0.05 -8.97 -12.03
CA LEU A 165 0.44 -7.58 -11.93
C LEU A 165 1.71 -7.25 -12.74
N LEU A 166 2.62 -8.20 -12.99
CA LEU A 166 3.80 -7.98 -13.82
C LEU A 166 3.47 -7.88 -15.31
N ASN A 167 2.34 -8.45 -15.74
CA ASN A 167 1.91 -8.48 -17.13
C ASN A 167 0.82 -7.43 -17.44
N LEU A 168 0.36 -6.66 -16.45
CA LEU A 168 -0.61 -5.59 -16.67
C LEU A 168 -0.10 -4.53 -17.64
N ASP A 169 -0.92 -4.15 -18.62
CA ASP A 169 -0.65 -2.97 -19.42
C ASP A 169 -1.08 -1.71 -18.67
N LEU A 170 -0.11 -1.05 -18.03
CA LEU A 170 -0.36 0.17 -17.25
C LEU A 170 -0.70 1.37 -18.14
N ALA A 171 -0.26 1.36 -19.41
CA ALA A 171 -0.56 2.43 -20.36
C ALA A 171 -2.02 2.38 -20.79
N ASP A 172 -2.48 1.20 -21.21
CA ASP A 172 -3.88 0.96 -21.57
C ASP A 172 -4.81 1.22 -20.37
N LEU A 173 -4.47 0.73 -19.17
CA LEU A 173 -5.24 1.02 -17.97
C LEU A 173 -5.32 2.52 -17.66
N ALA A 174 -4.21 3.26 -17.74
CA ALA A 174 -4.22 4.71 -17.53
C ALA A 174 -5.11 5.43 -18.55
N GLN A 175 -5.04 5.02 -19.83
CA GLN A 175 -5.88 5.57 -20.89
C GLN A 175 -7.37 5.31 -20.62
N GLN A 176 -7.75 4.07 -20.28
CA GLN A 176 -9.13 3.70 -19.94
C GLN A 176 -9.66 4.46 -18.73
N ARG A 177 -8.79 4.79 -17.77
CA ARG A 177 -9.12 5.57 -16.57
C ARG A 177 -9.02 7.09 -16.76
N GLY A 178 -8.67 7.55 -17.96
CA GLY A 178 -8.60 8.96 -18.31
C GLY A 178 -7.45 9.72 -17.64
N GLY A 179 -6.37 9.04 -17.23
CA GLY A 179 -5.21 9.70 -16.66
C GLY A 179 -4.29 8.78 -15.86
N GLN A 180 -3.28 9.37 -15.23
CA GLN A 180 -2.30 8.65 -14.43
C GLN A 180 -2.95 7.88 -13.27
N LEU A 181 -2.41 6.70 -13.02
CA LEU A 181 -2.91 5.75 -12.02
C LEU A 181 -2.27 6.00 -10.66
N SER A 182 -3.04 5.69 -9.62
CA SER A 182 -2.56 5.66 -8.24
C SER A 182 -2.63 4.25 -7.71
N LEU A 183 -1.46 3.71 -7.40
CA LEU A 183 -1.30 2.28 -7.17
C LEU A 183 -1.01 2.01 -5.70
N VAL A 184 -1.55 0.93 -5.16
CA VAL A 184 -1.31 0.53 -3.77
C VAL A 184 -1.15 -0.98 -3.68
N SER A 185 -0.20 -1.46 -2.88
CA SER A 185 0.05 -2.89 -2.75
C SER A 185 0.65 -3.25 -1.40
N ASN A 186 0.11 -4.31 -0.80
CA ASN A 186 0.87 -5.09 0.18
C ASN A 186 1.72 -6.13 -0.57
N THR A 187 2.89 -5.71 -1.06
CA THR A 187 3.63 -6.42 -2.11
C THR A 187 4.24 -7.73 -1.62
N PRO A 188 4.10 -8.84 -2.38
CA PRO A 188 4.86 -10.05 -2.13
C PRO A 188 6.37 -9.79 -2.24
N PHE A 189 7.14 -10.10 -1.19
CA PHE A 189 8.53 -9.65 -1.10
C PHE A 189 9.45 -10.12 -2.23
N TYR A 190 9.23 -11.33 -2.75
CA TYR A 190 10.02 -11.89 -3.85
C TYR A 190 9.86 -11.08 -5.16
N LEU A 191 8.78 -10.31 -5.29
CA LEU A 191 8.41 -9.58 -6.49
C LEU A 191 8.90 -8.12 -6.49
N THR A 192 9.33 -7.60 -5.34
CA THR A 192 9.58 -6.17 -5.11
C THR A 192 10.44 -5.54 -6.21
N SER A 193 11.59 -6.14 -6.54
CA SER A 193 12.49 -5.58 -7.56
C SER A 193 11.84 -5.54 -8.94
N GLN A 194 11.19 -6.62 -9.38
CA GLN A 194 10.54 -6.70 -10.69
C GLN A 194 9.38 -5.72 -10.80
N LEU A 195 8.61 -5.56 -9.72
CA LEU A 195 7.54 -4.58 -9.64
C LEU A 195 8.10 -3.16 -9.76
N LEU A 196 9.17 -2.80 -9.04
CA LEU A 196 9.79 -1.49 -9.16
C LEU A 196 10.29 -1.20 -10.58
N PHE A 197 10.89 -2.18 -11.26
CA PHE A 197 11.27 -2.04 -12.68
C PHE A 197 10.07 -1.70 -13.56
N LYS A 198 8.95 -2.41 -13.39
CA LYS A 198 7.73 -2.17 -14.16
C LYS A 198 7.16 -0.78 -13.89
N LEU A 199 7.02 -0.40 -12.62
CA LEU A 199 6.44 0.88 -12.20
C LEU A 199 7.27 2.06 -12.69
N LEU A 200 8.59 2.01 -12.51
CA LEU A 200 9.50 3.08 -12.97
C LEU A 200 9.58 3.14 -14.50
N GLY A 201 9.42 2.02 -15.20
CA GLY A 201 9.33 1.98 -16.66
C GLY A 201 8.05 2.65 -17.19
N ALA A 202 6.94 2.52 -16.46
CA ALA A 202 5.64 3.10 -16.80
C ALA A 202 5.39 4.49 -16.16
N ALA A 203 6.46 5.26 -15.88
CA ALA A 203 6.36 6.51 -15.13
C ALA A 203 5.38 7.55 -15.70
N GLU A 204 5.15 7.56 -17.01
CA GLU A 204 4.19 8.49 -17.66
C GLU A 204 2.73 8.18 -17.27
N HIS A 205 2.45 6.95 -16.85
CA HIS A 205 1.10 6.44 -16.60
C HIS A 205 0.76 6.35 -15.11
N ILE A 206 1.67 6.76 -14.22
CA ILE A 206 1.54 6.57 -12.78
C ILE A 206 1.81 7.90 -12.07
N ASP A 207 0.88 8.34 -11.23
CA ASP A 207 1.08 9.53 -10.39
C ASP A 207 1.88 9.15 -9.14
N ARG A 208 1.44 8.09 -8.45
CA ARG A 208 2.06 7.60 -7.23
C ARG A 208 1.79 6.13 -6.98
N VAL A 209 2.66 5.55 -6.15
CA VAL A 209 2.57 4.17 -5.71
C VAL A 209 2.83 4.12 -4.21
N VAL A 210 1.99 3.41 -3.45
CA VAL A 210 2.25 3.05 -2.05
C VAL A 210 2.49 1.54 -1.98
N LEU A 211 3.69 1.15 -1.56
CA LEU A 211 4.11 -0.26 -1.51
C LEU A 211 4.61 -0.62 -0.12
N THR A 212 4.29 -1.83 0.31
CA THR A 212 4.98 -2.47 1.43
C THR A 212 6.16 -3.30 0.91
N MET A 213 7.26 -3.35 1.66
CA MET A 213 8.40 -4.20 1.35
C MET A 213 9.23 -4.49 2.60
N GLN A 214 10.18 -5.42 2.52
CA GLN A 214 11.09 -5.67 3.64
C GLN A 214 11.92 -4.40 3.94
N ALA A 215 12.13 -4.08 5.21
CA ALA A 215 12.84 -2.87 5.62
C ALA A 215 14.26 -2.76 5.04
N GLU A 216 14.97 -3.90 4.86
CA GLU A 216 16.28 -3.92 4.21
C GLU A 216 16.22 -3.49 2.73
N VAL A 217 15.12 -3.77 2.03
CA VAL A 217 14.93 -3.40 0.63
C VAL A 217 14.59 -1.91 0.55
N ALA A 218 13.74 -1.43 1.45
CA ALA A 218 13.47 0.00 1.59
C ALA A 218 14.76 0.79 1.86
N HIS A 219 15.62 0.31 2.75
CA HIS A 219 16.91 0.94 3.03
C HIS A 219 17.83 0.99 1.80
N LYS A 220 17.88 -0.08 0.99
CA LYS A 220 18.63 -0.11 -0.27
C LYS A 220 18.08 0.90 -1.28
N ILE A 221 16.75 1.02 -1.41
CA ILE A 221 16.12 1.98 -2.33
C ILE A 221 16.49 3.42 -1.97
N LEU A 222 16.46 3.75 -0.68
CA LEU A 222 16.71 5.11 -0.19
C LEU A 222 18.20 5.43 0.00
N SER A 223 19.09 4.48 -0.28
CA SER A 223 20.53 4.64 -0.08
C SER A 223 21.14 5.63 -1.08
N PRO A 224 21.86 6.67 -0.62
CA PRO A 224 22.54 7.62 -1.50
C PRO A 224 23.75 6.99 -2.19
N HIS A 225 24.20 7.60 -3.29
CA HIS A 225 25.45 7.22 -3.96
C HIS A 225 26.64 7.27 -2.98
N GLY A 226 27.51 6.27 -3.07
CA GLY A 226 28.67 6.11 -2.18
C GLY A 226 28.37 5.35 -0.88
N SER A 227 27.12 5.05 -0.57
CA SER A 227 26.80 4.18 0.58
C SER A 227 27.10 2.70 0.27
N LYS A 228 27.30 1.90 1.32
CA LYS A 228 27.53 0.45 1.18
C LYS A 228 26.34 -0.27 0.54
N GLU A 229 25.13 0.20 0.82
CA GLU A 229 23.89 -0.43 0.36
C GLU A 229 23.36 0.15 -0.95
N TYR A 230 24.09 1.12 -1.53
CA TYR A 230 23.87 1.65 -2.87
C TYR A 230 23.99 0.54 -3.92
N GLY A 231 22.94 0.40 -4.73
CA GLY A 231 22.86 -0.61 -5.77
C GLY A 231 21.87 -0.26 -6.86
N ILE A 232 21.50 -1.26 -7.66
CA ILE A 232 20.61 -1.08 -8.81
C ILE A 232 19.28 -0.40 -8.46
N LEU A 233 18.66 -0.79 -7.34
CA LEU A 233 17.39 -0.20 -6.90
C LEU A 233 17.54 1.28 -6.53
N SER A 234 18.66 1.63 -5.88
CA SER A 234 18.98 3.02 -5.53
C SER A 234 19.14 3.87 -6.79
N VAL A 235 19.93 3.37 -7.76
CA VAL A 235 20.16 4.07 -9.04
C VAL A 235 18.85 4.26 -9.79
N MET A 236 18.05 3.20 -9.91
CA MET A 236 16.79 3.25 -10.65
C MET A 236 15.79 4.23 -10.05
N VAL A 237 15.61 4.20 -8.73
CA VAL A 237 14.70 5.13 -8.06
C VAL A 237 15.23 6.55 -8.17
N GLN A 238 16.52 6.79 -7.95
CA GLN A 238 17.12 8.14 -8.10
C GLN A 238 17.05 8.68 -9.53
N LEU A 239 17.03 7.82 -10.54
CA LEU A 239 16.80 8.24 -11.92
C LEU A 239 15.31 8.48 -12.15
N PHE A 240 14.48 7.46 -11.98
CA PHE A 240 13.13 7.44 -12.53
C PHE A 240 12.03 7.69 -11.51
N GLY A 241 12.37 8.21 -10.33
CA GLY A 241 11.37 8.49 -9.31
C GLY A 241 11.88 9.25 -8.10
N HIS A 242 10.97 9.40 -7.15
CA HIS A 242 11.27 9.83 -5.79
C HIS A 242 10.58 8.87 -4.82
N ALA A 243 11.36 8.24 -3.95
CA ALA A 243 10.83 7.37 -2.90
C ALA A 243 10.95 8.05 -1.53
N GLU A 244 9.91 7.90 -0.73
CA GLU A 244 9.81 8.40 0.64
C GLU A 244 9.46 7.24 1.56
N HIS A 245 10.20 7.11 2.67
CA HIS A 245 9.80 6.22 3.77
C HIS A 245 8.69 6.87 4.57
N LEU A 246 7.58 6.16 4.75
CA LEU A 246 6.45 6.68 5.50
C LEU A 246 6.47 6.17 6.95
N PHE A 247 6.49 4.84 7.13
CA PHE A 247 6.51 4.19 8.43
C PHE A 247 6.84 2.70 8.31
N ASP A 248 7.13 2.08 9.45
CA ASP A 248 7.35 0.64 9.56
C ASP A 248 6.14 -0.08 10.18
N ILE A 249 5.92 -1.30 9.71
CA ILE A 249 4.89 -2.23 10.17
C ILE A 249 5.60 -3.42 10.86
N PRO A 250 5.27 -3.72 12.13
CA PRO A 250 5.86 -4.84 12.83
C PRO A 250 5.43 -6.17 12.22
N PRO A 251 6.28 -7.22 12.23
CA PRO A 251 5.95 -8.52 11.65
C PRO A 251 4.66 -9.14 12.24
N SER A 252 4.38 -8.88 13.51
CA SER A 252 3.18 -9.37 14.21
C SER A 252 1.86 -8.88 13.61
N ALA A 253 1.89 -7.86 12.75
CA ALA A 253 0.71 -7.36 12.05
C ALA A 253 0.28 -8.27 10.87
N PHE A 254 1.07 -9.29 10.51
CA PHE A 254 0.81 -10.14 9.34
C PHE A 254 0.52 -11.60 9.71
N GLN A 255 -0.23 -12.27 8.83
CA GLN A 255 -0.50 -13.70 8.89
C GLN A 255 -0.34 -14.35 7.50
N PRO A 256 0.60 -15.29 7.32
CA PRO A 256 1.68 -15.67 8.25
C PRO A 256 2.61 -14.49 8.56
N GLN A 257 3.26 -14.54 9.73
CA GLN A 257 4.20 -13.52 10.18
C GLN A 257 5.51 -13.60 9.37
N PRO A 258 5.97 -12.50 8.75
CA PRO A 258 7.26 -12.46 8.08
C PRO A 258 8.42 -12.47 9.09
N LYS A 259 9.62 -12.76 8.61
CA LYS A 259 10.82 -12.85 9.45
C LYS A 259 11.47 -11.49 9.75
N CYS A 260 10.98 -10.42 9.13
CA CYS A 260 11.58 -9.10 9.16
C CYS A 260 10.50 -8.03 9.23
N THR A 261 10.88 -6.85 9.73
CA THR A 261 10.06 -5.65 9.66
C THR A 261 9.73 -5.31 8.22
N VAL A 262 8.51 -4.81 8.01
CA VAL A 262 8.01 -4.36 6.71
C VAL A 262 7.95 -2.85 6.75
N SER A 263 8.45 -2.17 5.72
CA SER A 263 8.37 -0.72 5.58
C SER A 263 7.36 -0.35 4.51
N VAL A 264 6.68 0.79 4.71
CA VAL A 264 5.79 1.39 3.73
C VAL A 264 6.52 2.52 3.04
N LEU A 265 6.63 2.45 1.71
CA LEU A 265 7.20 3.51 0.89
C LEU A 265 6.13 4.14 0.00
N ARG A 266 6.24 5.46 -0.19
CA ARG A 266 5.58 6.16 -1.31
C ARG A 266 6.58 6.43 -2.40
N LEU A 267 6.29 5.98 -3.61
CA LEU A 267 7.07 6.22 -4.81
C LEU A 267 6.28 7.14 -5.75
N ARG A 268 6.95 8.17 -6.27
CA ARG A 268 6.46 8.99 -7.39
C ARG A 268 7.37 8.78 -8.59
N PRO A 269 6.97 7.97 -9.58
CA PRO A 269 7.73 7.82 -10.81
C PRO A 269 7.86 9.14 -11.57
N THR A 270 8.94 9.32 -12.32
CA THR A 270 9.15 10.46 -13.22
C THR A 270 9.76 9.99 -14.54
N ALA A 271 9.24 10.52 -15.66
CA ALA A 271 9.83 10.34 -16.98
C ALA A 271 11.09 11.20 -17.19
N MET A 272 11.25 12.25 -16.39
CA MET A 272 12.41 13.14 -16.41
C MET A 272 13.40 12.70 -15.32
N PRO A 273 14.58 12.17 -15.68
CA PRO A 273 15.48 11.67 -14.68
C PRO A 273 16.00 12.78 -13.77
N ALA A 274 15.97 12.55 -12.45
CA ALA A 274 16.58 13.50 -11.54
C ALA A 274 18.08 13.61 -11.81
N HIS A 275 18.67 14.77 -11.49
CA HIS A 275 20.10 15.04 -11.67
C HIS A 275 20.60 15.09 -13.14
N CYS A 276 19.69 15.21 -14.11
CA CYS A 276 20.03 15.24 -15.54
C CYS A 276 19.68 16.58 -16.22
N ASN A 277 19.66 17.69 -15.49
CA ASN A 277 19.44 19.06 -16.02
C ASN A 277 18.21 19.22 -16.93
N GLY A 278 17.11 18.52 -16.65
CA GLY A 278 15.90 18.60 -17.46
C GLY A 278 15.91 17.73 -18.73
N LEU A 279 16.86 16.80 -18.86
CA LEU A 279 16.88 15.82 -19.95
C LEU A 279 15.61 14.98 -19.91
N HIS A 280 14.86 14.97 -21.02
CA HIS A 280 13.72 14.09 -21.20
C HIS A 280 14.16 12.86 -21.98
N LEU A 281 14.10 11.68 -21.35
CA LEU A 281 14.42 10.42 -22.03
C LEU A 281 13.17 9.86 -22.71
N SER A 282 13.28 9.56 -24.00
CA SER A 282 12.25 8.77 -24.71
C SER A 282 12.06 7.40 -24.05
N ALA A 283 10.91 6.76 -24.28
CA ALA A 283 10.63 5.41 -23.79
C ALA A 283 11.73 4.40 -24.20
N ALA A 284 12.27 4.51 -25.41
CA ALA A 284 13.37 3.68 -25.90
C ALA A 284 14.67 3.88 -25.10
N GLN A 285 15.06 5.13 -24.85
CA GLN A 285 16.26 5.46 -24.05
C GLN A 285 16.10 4.99 -22.60
N ARG A 286 14.90 5.15 -22.01
CA ARG A 286 14.61 4.63 -20.66
C ARG A 286 14.77 3.10 -20.62
N SER A 287 14.25 2.40 -21.62
CA SER A 287 14.39 0.94 -21.74
C SER A 287 15.86 0.50 -21.86
N GLN A 288 16.65 1.17 -22.71
CA GLN A 288 18.08 0.91 -22.87
C GLN A 288 18.87 1.16 -21.58
N LEU A 289 18.58 2.26 -20.89
CA LEU A 289 19.20 2.59 -19.60
C LEU A 289 18.85 1.55 -18.53
N LEU A 290 17.59 1.12 -18.43
CA LEU A 290 17.19 0.04 -17.52
C LEU A 290 17.91 -1.28 -17.84
N ALA A 291 18.07 -1.61 -19.11
CA ALA A 291 18.81 -2.79 -19.54
C ALA A 291 20.31 -2.69 -19.21
N LEU A 292 20.93 -1.54 -19.45
CA LEU A 292 22.31 -1.25 -19.05
C LEU A 292 22.49 -1.43 -17.53
N LEU A 293 21.57 -0.91 -16.72
CA LEU A 293 21.63 -1.06 -15.26
C LEU A 293 21.57 -2.53 -14.84
N LYS A 294 20.71 -3.34 -15.47
CA LYS A 294 20.65 -4.78 -15.22
C LYS A 294 22.00 -5.46 -15.50
N VAL A 295 22.57 -5.22 -16.68
CA VAL A 295 23.87 -5.80 -17.08
C VAL A 295 25.00 -5.31 -16.17
N ALA A 296 25.04 -4.02 -15.86
CA ALA A 296 26.06 -3.43 -15.01
C ALA A 296 26.09 -4.09 -13.63
N PHE A 297 24.93 -4.23 -12.98
CA PHE A 297 24.82 -4.73 -11.61
C PHE A 297 24.76 -6.26 -11.48
N GLU A 298 24.67 -7.02 -12.59
CA GLU A 298 24.68 -8.49 -12.58
C GLU A 298 25.94 -9.04 -11.90
N GLN A 299 27.10 -8.44 -12.18
CA GLN A 299 28.35 -8.76 -11.48
C GLN A 299 28.88 -7.53 -10.73
N ARG A 300 28.12 -7.03 -9.75
CA ARG A 300 28.45 -5.84 -8.93
C ARG A 300 29.91 -5.74 -8.47
N ARG A 301 30.58 -6.86 -8.18
CA ARG A 301 31.98 -6.88 -7.69
C ARG A 301 33.04 -6.73 -8.79
N LYS A 302 32.66 -6.77 -10.07
CA LYS A 302 33.56 -6.63 -11.22
C LYS A 302 33.54 -5.19 -11.74
N MET A 303 34.64 -4.78 -12.37
CA MET A 303 34.73 -3.47 -13.04
C MET A 303 33.80 -3.42 -14.25
N LEU A 304 33.32 -2.23 -14.60
CA LEU A 304 32.39 -2.02 -15.71
C LEU A 304 32.95 -2.47 -17.06
N ARG A 305 34.25 -2.35 -17.31
CA ARG A 305 34.89 -2.93 -18.51
C ARG A 305 34.66 -4.44 -18.67
N GLN A 306 34.47 -5.15 -17.55
CA GLN A 306 34.25 -6.60 -17.55
C GLN A 306 32.77 -6.92 -17.73
N THR A 307 31.88 -6.22 -17.01
CA THR A 307 30.43 -6.46 -17.09
C THR A 307 29.83 -5.96 -18.40
N LEU A 308 30.29 -4.81 -18.89
CA LEU A 308 29.76 -4.17 -20.09
C LEU A 308 30.48 -4.58 -21.37
N LYS A 309 31.39 -5.56 -21.32
CA LYS A 309 32.14 -6.04 -22.51
C LYS A 309 31.24 -6.30 -23.73
N PRO A 310 30.05 -6.92 -23.60
CA PRO A 310 29.15 -7.12 -24.75
C PRO A 310 28.63 -5.81 -25.35
N LEU A 311 28.31 -4.82 -24.50
CA LEU A 311 27.76 -3.53 -24.93
C LEU A 311 28.84 -2.60 -25.49
N LEU A 312 30.08 -2.72 -25.00
CA LEU A 312 31.21 -1.92 -25.49
C LEU A 312 31.60 -2.25 -26.94
N ALA A 313 31.32 -3.47 -27.40
CA ALA A 313 31.63 -3.90 -28.77
C ALA A 313 30.75 -3.19 -29.82
N THR A 314 29.56 -2.73 -29.42
CA THR A 314 28.58 -2.07 -30.29
C THR A 314 28.34 -0.62 -29.88
N ALA A 315 29.26 -0.03 -29.09
CA ALA A 315 29.10 1.31 -28.57
C ALA A 315 29.15 2.36 -29.68
N VAL A 316 28.24 3.34 -29.66
CA VAL A 316 28.22 4.47 -30.60
C VAL A 316 29.44 5.37 -30.44
N SER A 317 29.91 5.55 -29.20
CA SER A 317 31.13 6.29 -28.88
C SER A 317 31.87 5.64 -27.71
N ALA A 318 33.17 5.94 -27.59
CA ALA A 318 33.98 5.40 -26.51
C ALA A 318 33.56 6.01 -25.15
N PRO A 319 33.08 5.20 -24.18
CA PRO A 319 32.81 5.72 -22.84
C PRO A 319 34.10 6.16 -22.15
N PRO A 320 34.03 7.09 -21.17
CA PRO A 320 35.21 7.53 -20.44
C PRO A 320 35.95 6.35 -19.79
N ALA A 321 37.24 6.21 -20.12
CA ALA A 321 38.06 5.09 -19.65
C ALA A 321 38.09 4.99 -18.11
N GLU A 322 38.08 6.14 -17.42
CA GLU A 322 37.99 6.21 -15.96
C GLU A 322 36.73 5.55 -15.39
N TRP A 323 35.60 5.57 -16.11
CA TRP A 323 34.36 4.93 -15.64
C TRP A 323 34.41 3.42 -15.85
N LEU A 324 35.03 2.96 -16.93
CA LEU A 324 35.18 1.54 -17.21
C LEU A 324 36.07 0.80 -16.18
N MET A 325 36.92 1.54 -15.47
CA MET A 325 37.75 1.05 -14.37
C MET A 325 37.03 1.00 -13.02
N LYS A 326 35.84 1.59 -12.91
CA LYS A 326 35.01 1.58 -11.70
C LYS A 326 34.11 0.35 -11.65
N ARG A 327 33.65 0.00 -10.45
CA ARG A 327 32.52 -0.92 -10.23
C ARG A 327 31.19 -0.16 -10.37
N PRO A 328 30.07 -0.85 -10.66
CA PRO A 328 28.76 -0.24 -10.82
C PRO A 328 28.35 0.67 -9.65
N GLU A 329 28.58 0.23 -8.40
CA GLU A 329 28.24 1.01 -7.20
C GLU A 329 29.05 2.30 -7.03
N GLN A 330 30.13 2.46 -7.79
CA GLN A 330 30.97 3.67 -7.75
C GLN A 330 30.53 4.73 -8.77
N LEU A 331 29.61 4.40 -9.69
CA LEU A 331 29.02 5.38 -10.61
C LEU A 331 27.79 6.03 -9.98
N SER A 332 27.68 7.34 -10.17
CA SER A 332 26.48 8.11 -9.84
C SER A 332 25.37 7.88 -10.87
N PRO A 333 24.10 8.18 -10.53
CA PRO A 333 22.98 8.07 -11.47
C PRO A 333 23.22 8.83 -12.79
N ALA A 334 23.69 10.09 -12.70
CA ALA A 334 23.96 10.91 -13.88
C ALA A 334 25.08 10.34 -14.77
N GLN A 335 26.06 9.64 -14.19
CA GLN A 335 27.09 8.93 -14.96
C GLN A 335 26.52 7.75 -15.73
N PHE A 336 25.52 7.05 -15.19
CA PHE A 336 24.83 5.98 -15.93
C PHE A 336 24.06 6.51 -17.14
N VAL A 337 23.45 7.69 -17.04
CA VAL A 337 22.79 8.34 -18.19
C VAL A 337 23.80 8.66 -19.29
N LYS A 338 24.91 9.30 -18.94
CA LYS A 338 25.98 9.60 -19.91
C LYS A 338 26.60 8.33 -20.51
N LEU A 339 26.73 7.28 -19.71
CA LEU A 339 27.20 5.99 -20.18
C LEU A 339 26.22 5.36 -21.16
N ALA A 340 24.91 5.46 -20.91
CA ALA A 340 23.89 5.00 -21.86
C ALA A 340 23.95 5.78 -23.18
N SER A 341 24.04 7.12 -23.14
CA SER A 341 24.22 7.94 -24.36
C SER A 341 25.48 7.53 -25.14
N ALA A 342 26.59 7.25 -24.45
CA ALA A 342 27.82 6.80 -25.13
C ALA A 342 27.65 5.42 -25.81
N LEU A 343 26.93 4.51 -25.18
CA LEU A 343 26.70 3.15 -25.69
C LEU A 343 25.65 3.11 -26.80
N PHE A 344 24.58 3.89 -26.70
CA PHE A 344 23.40 3.74 -27.55
C PHE A 344 23.07 4.95 -28.44
N GLY A 345 23.75 6.10 -28.25
CA GLY A 345 23.45 7.36 -28.93
C GLY A 345 22.28 8.13 -28.32
N ASP A 346 22.09 9.36 -28.80
CA ASP A 346 21.02 10.26 -28.32
C ASP A 346 19.74 10.19 -29.19
N ASP A 347 19.81 9.61 -30.40
CA ASP A 347 18.70 9.56 -31.38
C ASP A 347 18.18 8.13 -31.61
N VAL A 348 16.84 7.99 -31.61
CA VAL A 348 16.14 6.71 -31.80
C VAL A 348 15.84 6.47 -33.28
N SER A 349 16.54 5.52 -33.88
CA SER A 349 16.04 4.77 -35.05
C SER A 349 16.44 3.29 -34.92
N GLY A 350 15.56 2.44 -34.36
CA GLY A 350 15.52 1.01 -34.71
C GLY A 350 16.36 0.00 -33.91
N GLY A 351 16.84 0.30 -32.69
CA GLY A 351 17.71 -0.63 -31.92
C GLY A 351 17.03 -1.48 -30.83
N GLY A 352 15.70 -1.44 -30.71
CA GLY A 352 14.97 -2.02 -29.56
C GLY A 352 15.03 -3.55 -29.46
N ASP A 353 15.14 -4.25 -30.58
CA ASP A 353 14.90 -5.70 -30.64
C ASP A 353 16.12 -6.54 -30.23
N ALA A 354 17.34 -6.00 -30.27
CA ALA A 354 18.55 -6.75 -29.94
C ALA A 354 18.74 -6.98 -28.42
N LEU A 355 18.19 -6.10 -27.57
CA LEU A 355 18.46 -6.12 -26.13
C LEU A 355 17.41 -6.92 -25.32
N VAL A 356 16.16 -7.00 -25.80
CA VAL A 356 15.09 -7.78 -25.16
C VAL A 356 15.41 -9.28 -25.21
N ALA A 357 16.09 -9.75 -26.26
CA ALA A 357 16.52 -11.14 -26.40
C ALA A 357 17.62 -11.57 -25.40
N ALA A 358 18.51 -10.65 -25.01
CA ALA A 358 19.57 -10.92 -24.04
C ALA A 358 19.04 -11.03 -22.60
N GLY A 359 17.93 -10.37 -22.28
CA GLY A 359 17.29 -10.43 -20.95
C GLY A 359 16.43 -11.67 -20.71
N HIS A 360 15.89 -12.29 -21.76
CA HIS A 360 15.01 -13.48 -21.64
C HIS A 360 15.77 -14.80 -21.49
N SER A 361 17.07 -14.83 -21.83
CA SER A 361 17.88 -16.06 -21.81
C SER A 361 18.56 -16.34 -20.46
N ALA A 362 18.48 -15.42 -19.48
CA ALA A 362 19.08 -15.57 -18.15
C ALA A 362 18.12 -16.08 -17.05
N GLY A 363 16.86 -16.42 -17.40
CA GLY A 363 15.83 -16.91 -16.46
C GLY A 363 15.72 -18.43 -16.30
N GLY A 364 16.55 -19.22 -17.00
CA GLY A 364 16.53 -20.69 -16.95
C GLY A 364 17.24 -21.25 -15.72
N GLY A 365 16.61 -21.16 -14.54
CA GLY A 365 17.04 -21.89 -13.36
C GLY A 365 17.07 -23.40 -13.65
N LYS A 366 18.27 -24.00 -13.58
CA LYS A 366 18.43 -25.46 -13.65
C LYS A 366 17.53 -26.14 -12.60
N PRO A 367 16.79 -27.20 -12.94
CA PRO A 367 16.05 -27.96 -11.95
C PRO A 367 17.05 -28.63 -11.00
N HIS A 368 16.90 -28.38 -9.70
CA HIS A 368 17.56 -29.19 -8.69
C HIS A 368 17.15 -30.64 -8.90
N LYS A 369 18.13 -31.48 -9.28
CA LYS A 369 17.98 -32.93 -9.22
C LYS A 369 17.83 -33.35 -7.74
N ARG A 370 16.94 -34.31 -7.57
CA ARG A 370 16.42 -34.91 -6.34
C ARG A 370 17.47 -35.25 -5.29
#